data_AF-A0A961EYK4-F1
#
_entry.id   AF-A0A961EYK4-F1
#
_cell.length_a   1.000
_cell.length_b   1.000
_cell.length_c   1.000
_cell.angle_alpha   90.00
_cell.angle_beta   90.00
_cell.angle_gamma   90.00
#
_symmetry.space_group_name_H-M   'P 1'
#
loop_
_entity.id
_entity.type
_entity.pdbx_description
1 polymer ?
#
loop_
_entity_poly.entity_id
_entity_poly.type
_entity_poly.pdbx_seq_one_letter_code
_entity_poly.pdbx_strand_id
1 'polypeptide(L)'
;MHTGDFLNQLNIYFNFFSFGTLLALVFTGFLSVFLLTLPNKSKGTLHLGLGFFFFALFSLGYFIAAMYYDPQAALHRYFTLGWVGPAFLHLTQWVRKFPRDHHPRASKILGIVQWFLWIGLMGYFIYVTQQSDYKFHFTGHYWDFDAEFASKIGSYF
;
A
#
# COMPACT_ATOMS: atom_id res chain seq x y z
N MET A 1 25.89 2.04 28.15
CA MET A 1 24.88 2.06 27.08
C MET A 1 25.59 1.81 25.77
N HIS A 2 25.44 0.62 25.19
CA HIS A 2 25.93 0.36 23.84
C HIS A 2 24.90 0.96 22.86
N THR A 3 25.38 1.69 21.86
CA THR A 3 24.57 2.42 20.87
C THR A 3 23.63 1.54 20.04
N GLY A 4 23.74 0.21 20.13
CA GLY A 4 22.81 -0.76 19.52
C GLY A 4 21.52 -1.01 20.30
N ASP A 5 21.44 -0.63 21.59
CA ASP A 5 20.27 -0.97 22.43
C ASP A 5 19.05 -0.07 22.21
N PHE A 6 19.24 1.11 21.60
CA PHE A 6 18.16 2.09 21.44
C PHE A 6 17.04 1.61 20.53
N LEU A 7 17.36 0.97 19.39
CA LEU A 7 16.35 0.46 18.46
C LEU A 7 15.55 -0.69 19.06
N ASN A 8 16.23 -1.55 19.83
CA ASN A 8 15.60 -2.66 20.53
C ASN A 8 14.62 -2.16 21.60
N GLN A 9 14.95 -1.07 22.30
CA GLN A 9 14.03 -0.41 23.24
C GLN A 9 12.78 0.17 22.55
N LEU A 10 12.86 0.45 21.25
CA LEU A 10 11.75 0.91 20.42
C LEU A 10 11.03 -0.22 19.67
N ASN A 11 11.35 -1.48 19.95
CA ASN A 11 10.83 -2.65 19.22
C ASN A 11 11.14 -2.62 17.71
N ILE A 12 12.25 -2.01 17.29
CA ILE A 12 12.66 -1.93 15.88
C ILE A 12 13.76 -2.95 15.59
N TYR A 13 13.49 -3.87 14.66
CA TYR A 13 14.41 -4.92 14.24
C TYR A 13 14.44 -5.07 12.72
N PHE A 14 15.61 -4.82 12.12
CA PHE A 14 15.80 -5.05 10.70
C PHE A 14 16.07 -6.53 10.43
N ASN A 15 15.31 -7.08 9.48
CA ASN A 15 15.41 -8.46 9.01
C ASN A 15 15.30 -8.52 7.48
N PHE A 16 15.40 -9.73 6.92
CA PHE A 16 15.28 -9.99 5.49
C PHE A 16 14.00 -9.37 4.86
N PHE A 17 12.84 -9.50 5.51
CA PHE A 17 11.58 -8.94 5.03
C PHE A 17 11.64 -7.40 4.97
N SER A 18 12.15 -6.76 6.04
CA SER A 18 12.26 -5.30 6.09
C SER A 18 13.13 -4.74 4.96
N PHE A 19 14.25 -5.40 4.64
CA PHE A 19 15.11 -5.00 3.52
C PHE A 19 14.41 -5.21 2.17
N GLY A 20 13.72 -6.33 1.98
CA GLY A 20 12.98 -6.60 0.74
C GLY A 20 11.89 -5.56 0.48
N THR A 21 11.13 -5.21 1.51
CA THR A 21 10.05 -4.22 1.42
C THR A 21 10.60 -2.79 1.29
N LEU A 22 11.75 -2.49 1.90
CA LEU A 22 12.45 -1.21 1.73
C LEU A 22 12.95 -1.02 0.30
N LEU A 23 13.49 -2.08 -0.32
CA LEU A 23 13.89 -2.04 -1.72
C LEU A 23 12.69 -1.73 -2.63
N ALA A 24 11.56 -2.42 -2.40
CA ALA A 24 10.32 -2.16 -3.14
C ALA A 24 9.84 -0.70 -2.96
N LEU A 25 9.87 -0.19 -1.73
CA LEU A 25 9.55 1.21 -1.40
C LEU A 25 10.44 2.20 -2.16
N VAL A 26 11.76 2.01 -2.11
CA VAL A 26 12.72 2.91 -2.75
C VAL A 26 12.57 2.87 -4.28
N PHE A 27 12.44 1.69 -4.86
CA PHE A 27 12.33 1.53 -6.31
C PHE A 27 11.03 2.12 -6.86
N THR A 28 9.89 1.81 -6.24
CA THR A 28 8.58 2.38 -6.63
C THR A 28 8.52 3.88 -6.36
N GLY A 29 9.08 4.35 -5.25
CA GLY A 29 9.23 5.78 -4.95
C GLY A 29 10.07 6.52 -5.99
N PHE A 30 11.21 5.95 -6.38
CA PHE A 30 12.06 6.50 -7.44
C PHE A 30 11.31 6.61 -8.78
N LEU A 31 10.63 5.55 -9.22
CA LEU A 31 9.84 5.57 -10.45
C LEU A 31 8.70 6.59 -10.40
N SER A 32 8.02 6.70 -9.25
CA SER A 32 7.01 7.72 -9.00
C SER A 32 7.58 9.13 -9.19
N VAL A 33 8.67 9.45 -8.49
CA VAL A 33 9.31 10.78 -8.59
C VAL A 33 9.75 11.06 -10.03
N PHE A 34 10.41 10.10 -10.68
CA PHE A 34 10.84 10.24 -12.06
C PHE A 34 9.67 10.56 -13.00
N LEU A 35 8.61 9.74 -12.99
CA LEU A 35 7.47 9.93 -13.89
C LEU A 35 6.66 11.19 -13.58
N LEU A 36 6.49 11.51 -12.30
CA LEU A 36 5.72 12.69 -11.88
C LEU A 36 6.48 13.99 -12.09
N THR A 37 7.81 13.98 -12.17
CA THR A 37 8.60 15.19 -12.44
C THR A 37 8.84 15.45 -13.93
N LEU A 38 8.55 14.49 -14.82
CA LEU A 38 8.69 14.71 -16.27
C LEU A 38 7.87 15.92 -16.76
N PRO A 39 8.50 16.88 -17.47
CA PRO A 39 7.79 17.99 -18.09
C PRO A 39 6.89 17.49 -19.23
N ASN A 40 5.75 18.14 -19.44
CA ASN A 40 4.80 17.83 -20.53
C ASN A 40 4.35 16.34 -20.60
N LYS A 41 4.34 15.65 -19.45
CA LYS A 41 3.92 14.26 -19.33
C LYS A 41 2.47 14.04 -19.77
N SER A 42 2.23 12.92 -20.46
CA SER A 42 0.90 12.52 -20.89
C SER A 42 0.00 12.19 -19.68
N LYS A 43 -1.32 12.14 -19.89
CA LYS A 43 -2.26 11.64 -18.87
C LYS A 43 -1.93 10.20 -18.46
N GLY A 44 -1.53 9.35 -19.41
CA GLY A 44 -1.08 7.99 -19.10
C GLY A 44 0.12 7.99 -18.17
N THR A 45 1.16 8.78 -18.48
CA THR A 45 2.36 8.92 -17.65
C THR A 45 2.04 9.44 -16.25
N LEU A 46 1.11 10.40 -16.13
CA LEU A 46 0.62 10.87 -14.82
C LEU A 46 0.01 9.72 -14.01
N HIS A 47 -0.90 8.95 -14.60
CA HIS A 47 -1.53 7.82 -13.90
C HIS A 47 -0.52 6.72 -13.56
N LEU A 48 0.46 6.43 -14.41
CA LEU A 48 1.52 5.48 -14.10
C LEU A 48 2.37 5.96 -12.91
N GLY A 49 2.77 7.23 -12.90
CA GLY A 49 3.51 7.84 -11.79
C GLY A 49 2.72 7.80 -10.47
N LEU A 50 1.42 8.11 -10.51
CA LEU A 50 0.53 7.98 -9.35
C LEU A 50 0.36 6.52 -8.91
N GLY A 51 0.31 5.56 -9.85
CA GLY A 51 0.30 4.14 -9.52
C GLY A 51 1.53 3.73 -8.71
N PHE A 52 2.72 4.12 -9.17
CA PHE A 52 3.97 3.90 -8.42
C PHE A 52 4.02 4.65 -7.10
N PHE A 53 3.46 5.87 -7.01
CA PHE A 53 3.35 6.62 -5.76
C PHE A 53 2.58 5.83 -4.70
N PHE A 54 1.41 5.30 -5.06
CA PHE A 54 0.60 4.51 -4.15
C PHE A 54 1.24 3.14 -3.84
N PHE A 55 1.95 2.52 -4.80
CA PHE A 55 2.76 1.33 -4.49
C PHE A 55 3.92 1.61 -3.53
N ALA A 56 4.48 2.81 -3.54
CA ALA A 56 5.48 3.22 -2.55
C ALA A 56 4.84 3.30 -1.16
N LEU A 57 3.68 3.96 -1.02
CA LEU A 57 2.95 4.00 0.26
C LEU A 57 2.51 2.61 0.75
N PHE A 58 2.09 1.75 -0.16
CA PHE A 58 1.82 0.33 0.09
C PHE A 58 3.05 -0.40 0.65
N SER A 59 4.20 -0.24 -0.02
CA SER A 59 5.46 -0.87 0.38
C SER A 59 5.99 -0.30 1.70
N LEU A 60 5.72 0.97 1.99
CA LEU A 60 6.01 1.59 3.29
C LEU A 60 5.23 0.91 4.41
N GLY A 61 3.96 0.57 4.20
CA GLY A 61 3.18 -0.21 5.15
C GLY A 61 3.85 -1.54 5.46
N TYR A 62 4.24 -2.30 4.43
CA TYR A 62 4.96 -3.57 4.63
C TYR A 62 6.33 -3.39 5.31
N PHE A 63 7.05 -2.30 5.02
CA PHE A 63 8.30 -1.99 5.68
C PHE A 63 8.11 -1.75 7.18
N ILE A 64 7.11 -0.96 7.56
CA ILE A 64 6.74 -0.74 8.96
C ILE A 64 6.40 -2.07 9.62
N ALA A 65 5.56 -2.90 8.97
CA ALA A 65 5.16 -4.21 9.48
C ALA A 65 6.34 -5.14 9.74
N ALA A 66 7.32 -5.13 8.83
CA ALA A 66 8.46 -6.01 8.87
C ALA A 66 9.56 -5.55 9.83
N MET A 67 9.62 -4.26 10.18
CA MET A 67 10.66 -3.73 11.08
C MET A 67 10.16 -3.46 12.52
N TYR A 68 8.86 -3.22 12.73
CA TYR A 68 8.32 -2.81 14.02
C TYR A 68 7.56 -3.97 14.71
N TYR A 69 8.09 -4.44 15.83
CA TYR A 69 7.64 -5.64 16.55
C TYR A 69 6.77 -5.30 17.76
N ASP A 70 5.66 -4.61 17.51
CA ASP A 70 4.67 -4.23 18.52
C ASP A 70 3.26 -4.53 18.00
N PRO A 71 2.27 -4.91 18.84
CA PRO A 71 0.89 -5.12 18.40
C PRO A 71 0.31 -3.96 17.58
N GLN A 72 0.68 -2.72 17.88
CA GLN A 72 0.25 -1.54 17.12
C GLN A 72 0.76 -1.53 15.67
N ALA A 73 1.79 -2.31 15.36
CA ALA A 73 2.26 -2.51 13.99
C ALA A 73 1.17 -3.09 13.09
N ALA A 74 0.13 -3.75 13.60
CA ALA A 74 -1.04 -4.18 12.81
C ALA A 74 -1.72 -3.02 12.04
N LEU A 75 -1.59 -1.78 12.51
CA LEU A 75 -2.07 -0.58 11.81
C LEU A 75 -1.41 -0.37 10.43
N HIS A 76 -0.28 -1.03 10.17
CA HIS A 76 0.33 -1.06 8.83
C HIS A 76 -0.66 -1.53 7.75
N ARG A 77 -1.67 -2.33 8.11
CA ARG A 77 -2.73 -2.79 7.19
C ARG A 77 -3.50 -1.63 6.58
N TYR A 78 -3.63 -0.50 7.28
CA TYR A 78 -4.24 0.70 6.71
C TYR A 78 -3.40 1.32 5.61
N PHE A 79 -2.07 1.11 5.63
CA PHE A 79 -1.20 1.47 4.52
C PHE A 79 -1.22 0.41 3.42
N THR A 80 -1.07 -0.87 3.76
CA THR A 80 -0.98 -1.94 2.74
C THR A 80 -2.31 -2.11 2.02
N LEU A 81 -3.43 -2.32 2.71
CA LEU A 81 -4.71 -2.34 2.02
C LEU A 81 -5.01 -0.95 1.48
N GLY A 82 -5.00 0.09 2.33
CA GLY A 82 -5.48 1.42 1.94
C GLY A 82 -4.87 2.01 0.67
N TRP A 83 -3.59 1.72 0.38
CA TRP A 83 -2.89 2.25 -0.79
C TRP A 83 -2.73 1.27 -1.96
N VAL A 84 -2.90 -0.05 -1.77
CA VAL A 84 -2.84 -0.99 -2.91
C VAL A 84 -3.97 -0.76 -3.90
N GLY A 85 -5.18 -0.43 -3.40
CA GLY A 85 -6.31 -0.12 -4.24
C GLY A 85 -6.04 1.06 -5.17
N PRO A 86 -5.74 2.27 -4.67
CA PRO A 86 -5.38 3.43 -5.48
C PRO A 86 -4.27 3.14 -6.48
N ALA A 87 -3.28 2.33 -6.12
CA ALA A 87 -2.24 1.90 -7.06
C ALA A 87 -2.84 1.17 -8.28
N PHE A 88 -3.70 0.17 -8.05
CA PHE A 88 -4.40 -0.54 -9.13
C PHE A 88 -5.43 0.31 -9.88
N LEU A 89 -6.11 1.25 -9.21
CA LEU A 89 -7.00 2.21 -9.88
C LEU A 89 -6.22 3.02 -10.91
N HIS A 90 -5.06 3.54 -10.49
CA HIS A 90 -4.19 4.34 -11.35
C HIS A 90 -3.52 3.50 -12.45
N LEU A 91 -3.16 2.25 -12.21
CA LEU A 91 -2.75 1.33 -13.28
C LEU A 91 -3.86 1.07 -14.30
N THR A 92 -5.10 0.87 -13.85
CA THR A 92 -6.26 0.72 -14.76
C THR A 92 -6.44 1.96 -15.62
N GLN A 93 -6.33 3.14 -15.01
CA GLN A 93 -6.42 4.41 -15.74
C GLN A 93 -5.25 4.60 -16.72
N TRP A 94 -4.04 4.14 -16.37
CA TRP A 94 -2.89 4.15 -17.28
C TRP A 94 -3.16 3.29 -18.51
N VAL A 95 -3.59 2.05 -18.35
CA VAL A 95 -3.93 1.14 -19.46
C VAL A 95 -4.97 1.75 -20.40
N ARG A 96 -5.98 2.45 -19.86
CA ARG A 96 -7.02 3.10 -20.68
C ARG A 96 -6.56 4.36 -21.40
N LYS A 97 -5.58 5.08 -20.84
CA LYS A 97 -5.17 6.41 -21.31
C LYS A 97 -3.89 6.40 -22.13
N PHE A 98 -3.14 5.30 -22.09
CA PHE A 98 -1.92 5.11 -22.86
C PHE A 98 -2.20 4.21 -24.08
N PRO A 99 -1.70 4.55 -25.29
CA PRO A 99 -1.05 5.81 -25.66
C PRO A 99 -2.06 6.95 -25.91
N ARG A 100 -3.35 6.62 -26.08
CA ARG A 100 -4.43 7.61 -26.29
C ARG A 100 -5.75 7.11 -25.67
N ASP A 101 -6.49 8.02 -25.03
CA ASP A 101 -7.80 7.72 -24.45
C ASP A 101 -8.90 7.84 -25.52
N HIS A 102 -9.37 6.71 -26.04
CA HIS A 102 -10.43 6.66 -27.04
C HIS A 102 -11.81 6.98 -26.48
N HIS A 103 -12.03 6.77 -25.17
CA HIS A 103 -13.33 6.94 -24.52
C HIS A 103 -13.20 7.73 -23.21
N PRO A 104 -12.91 9.06 -23.26
CA PRO A 104 -12.56 9.83 -22.08
C PRO A 104 -13.66 9.88 -21.00
N ARG A 105 -14.93 9.88 -21.41
CA ARG A 105 -16.08 9.85 -20.48
C ARG A 105 -16.13 8.53 -19.71
N ALA A 106 -16.01 7.40 -20.41
CA ALA A 106 -16.01 6.08 -19.79
C ALA A 106 -14.80 5.89 -18.87
N SER A 107 -13.61 6.35 -19.28
CA SER A 107 -12.41 6.30 -18.44
C SER A 107 -12.59 7.12 -17.15
N LYS A 108 -13.19 8.32 -17.24
CA LYS A 108 -13.50 9.17 -16.08
C LYS A 108 -14.53 8.51 -15.14
N ILE A 109 -15.64 8.00 -15.68
CA ILE A 109 -16.68 7.33 -14.89
C ILE A 109 -16.10 6.11 -14.18
N LEU A 110 -15.34 5.27 -14.90
CA LEU A 110 -14.66 4.12 -14.31
C LEU A 110 -13.79 4.54 -13.12
N GLY A 111 -12.97 5.58 -13.28
CA GLY A 111 -12.10 6.07 -12.21
C GLY A 111 -12.88 6.54 -10.98
N ILE A 112 -14.01 7.24 -11.19
CA ILE A 112 -14.89 7.68 -10.10
C ILE A 112 -15.49 6.49 -9.37
N VAL A 113 -16.08 5.54 -10.10
CA VAL A 113 -16.70 4.33 -9.53
C VAL A 113 -15.65 3.52 -8.75
N GLN A 114 -14.48 3.33 -9.33
CA GLN A 114 -13.34 2.68 -8.71
C GLN A 114 -12.94 3.31 -7.36
N TRP A 115 -12.86 4.65 -7.30
CA TRP A 115 -12.57 5.36 -6.05
C TRP A 115 -13.68 5.19 -5.01
N PHE A 116 -14.96 5.29 -5.40
CA PHE A 116 -16.06 5.08 -4.47
C PHE A 116 -16.10 3.66 -3.91
N LEU A 117 -15.93 2.64 -4.77
CA LEU A 117 -15.86 1.24 -4.34
C LEU A 117 -14.67 1.02 -3.39
N TRP A 118 -13.51 1.61 -3.71
CA TRP A 118 -12.33 1.47 -2.88
C TRP A 118 -12.49 2.13 -1.50
N ILE A 119 -13.01 3.36 -1.45
CA ILE A 119 -13.29 4.07 -0.19
C ILE A 119 -14.31 3.29 0.64
N GLY A 120 -15.35 2.74 0.01
CA GLY A 120 -16.34 1.90 0.68
C GLY A 120 -15.72 0.64 1.28
N LEU A 121 -14.89 -0.08 0.50
CA LEU A 121 -14.18 -1.27 0.97
C LEU A 121 -13.23 -0.94 2.12
N MET A 122 -12.47 0.14 2.02
CA MET A 122 -11.56 0.57 3.07
C MET A 122 -12.30 1.00 4.34
N GLY A 123 -13.43 1.70 4.20
CA GLY A 123 -14.29 2.06 5.33
C GLY A 123 -14.85 0.84 6.05
N TYR A 124 -15.30 -0.17 5.30
CA TYR A 124 -15.72 -1.45 5.87
C TYR A 124 -14.58 -2.18 6.57
N PHE A 125 -13.39 -2.24 5.95
CA PHE A 125 -12.21 -2.85 6.56
C PHE A 125 -11.86 -2.19 7.90
N ILE A 126 -11.77 -0.86 7.95
CA ILE A 126 -11.51 -0.11 9.21
C ILE A 126 -12.56 -0.41 10.27
N TYR A 127 -13.84 -0.43 9.89
CA TYR A 127 -14.93 -0.70 10.82
C TYR A 127 -14.81 -2.09 11.47
N VAL A 128 -14.45 -3.11 10.69
CA VAL A 128 -14.27 -4.47 11.20
C VAL A 128 -13.01 -4.59 12.06
N THR A 129 -11.89 -4.02 11.61
CA THR A 129 -10.60 -4.16 12.30
C THR A 129 -10.52 -3.39 13.62
N GLN A 130 -11.30 -2.32 13.79
CA GLN A 130 -11.42 -1.62 15.08
C GLN A 130 -12.01 -2.49 16.20
N GLN A 131 -12.68 -3.58 15.86
CA GLN A 131 -13.32 -4.51 16.80
C GLN A 131 -12.52 -5.83 16.94
N SER A 132 -11.36 -5.92 16.29
CA SER A 132 -10.55 -7.13 16.22
C SER A 132 -9.35 -7.04 17.15
N ASP A 133 -8.97 -8.17 17.75
CA ASP A 133 -7.74 -8.28 18.53
C ASP A 133 -6.51 -8.29 17.62
N TYR A 134 -5.31 -8.24 18.20
CA TYR A 134 -4.05 -8.35 17.45
C TYR A 134 -3.48 -9.76 17.51
N LYS A 135 -3.00 -10.28 16.37
CA LYS A 135 -2.39 -11.60 16.23
C LYS A 135 -1.01 -11.49 15.60
N PHE A 136 -0.03 -12.18 16.17
CA PHE A 136 1.31 -12.25 15.61
C PHE A 136 1.44 -13.43 14.64
N HIS A 137 1.91 -13.15 13.43
CA HIS A 137 2.17 -14.17 12.42
C HIS A 137 3.65 -14.58 12.43
N PHE A 138 3.95 -15.71 13.06
CA PHE A 138 5.33 -16.20 13.19
C PHE A 138 6.03 -16.46 11.85
N THR A 139 5.32 -16.95 10.83
CA THR A 139 5.91 -17.21 9.51
C THR A 139 6.34 -15.94 8.78
N GLY A 140 5.57 -14.86 8.93
CA GLY A 140 5.84 -13.58 8.27
C GLY A 140 6.55 -12.56 9.15
N HIS A 141 6.69 -12.85 10.45
CA HIS A 141 7.25 -11.96 11.46
C HIS A 141 6.59 -10.58 11.54
N TYR A 142 5.26 -10.51 11.53
CA TYR A 142 4.52 -9.25 11.66
C TYR A 142 3.24 -9.41 12.49
N TRP A 143 2.76 -8.31 13.05
CA TRP A 143 1.48 -8.21 13.73
C TRP A 143 0.35 -7.86 12.75
N ASP A 144 -0.80 -8.48 12.93
CA ASP A 144 -2.00 -8.25 12.12
C ASP A 144 -3.26 -8.19 13.00
N PHE A 145 -4.39 -7.77 12.43
CA PHE A 145 -5.69 -7.90 13.07
C PHE A 145 -6.15 -9.37 13.04
N ASP A 146 -6.67 -9.87 14.15
CA ASP A 146 -7.30 -11.20 14.26
C ASP A 146 -8.72 -11.19 13.67
N ALA A 147 -8.81 -10.71 12.43
CA ALA A 147 -10.03 -10.63 11.66
C ALA A 147 -10.00 -11.73 10.59
N GLU A 148 -9.92 -13.01 11.01
CA GLU A 148 -9.74 -14.15 10.10
C GLU A 148 -10.76 -14.18 8.95
N PHE A 149 -11.99 -13.71 9.19
CA PHE A 149 -13.03 -13.60 8.17
C PHE A 149 -12.77 -12.44 7.18
N ALA A 150 -12.36 -11.26 7.64
CA ALA A 150 -12.07 -10.10 6.79
C ALA A 150 -10.74 -10.28 6.02
N SER A 151 -9.72 -10.84 6.66
CA SER A 151 -8.45 -11.20 6.01
C SER A 151 -8.62 -12.29 4.96
N LYS A 152 -9.55 -13.25 5.16
CA LYS A 152 -9.92 -14.20 4.10
C LYS A 152 -10.54 -13.49 2.90
N ILE A 153 -11.47 -12.55 3.09
CA ILE A 153 -12.07 -11.79 1.98
C ILE A 153 -10.99 -11.01 1.20
N GLY A 154 -10.03 -10.40 1.88
CA GLY A 154 -8.89 -9.71 1.25
C GLY A 154 -7.88 -10.62 0.55
N SER A 155 -7.79 -11.90 0.93
CA SER A 155 -6.86 -12.88 0.31
C SER A 155 -7.37 -13.51 -0.99
N TYR A 156 -8.65 -13.31 -1.33
CA TYR A 156 -9.25 -13.77 -2.58
C TYR A 156 -9.15 -12.74 -3.73
N PHE A 157 -8.49 -11.60 -3.49
CA PHE A 157 -8.22 -10.54 -4.45
C PHE A 157 -6.74 -10.18 -4.47
#